data_AF-A0A8J7HGR3-F1
#
_entry.id   AF-A0A8J7HGR3-F1
#
_cell.length_a   1.000
_cell.length_b   1.000
_cell.length_c   1.000
_cell.angle_alpha   90.00
_cell.angle_beta   90.00
_cell.angle_gamma   90.00
#
_symmetry.space_group_name_H-M   'P 1'
#
loop_
_entity.id
_entity.type
_entity.pdbx_description
1 polymer ?
#
loop_
_entity_poly.entity_id
_entity_poly.type
_entity_poly.pdbx_seq_one_letter_code
_entity_poly.pdbx_strand_id
1 'polypeptide(L)'
;MKAFLIRSTTLLALATSLIAHFALPAKADSTANLLLNLQCQGGYNVNIWRTKQSGELLYRSTSSHGNLSLGTGTSQATEGVRVYKFQNGNYQYWVWDGTLDSQQSGTLEVYKNNAIQQQYACTKR
;
A
#
# COMPACT_ATOMS: atom_id res chain seq x y z
N MET A 1 70.84 -31.02 -10.64
CA MET A 1 69.56 -31.78 -10.72
C MET A 1 68.41 -30.84 -10.35
N LYS A 2 67.30 -30.95 -11.08
CA LYS A 2 66.16 -30.01 -11.15
C LYS A 2 65.42 -29.84 -9.81
N ALA A 3 65.06 -28.61 -9.47
CA ALA A 3 63.94 -28.33 -8.58
C ALA A 3 63.39 -26.93 -8.88
N PHE A 4 62.23 -26.84 -9.53
CA PHE A 4 61.34 -25.69 -9.38
C PHE A 4 59.90 -26.19 -9.41
N LEU A 5 59.28 -26.09 -8.23
CA LEU A 5 57.88 -26.38 -7.93
C LEU A 5 56.96 -25.44 -8.73
N ILE A 6 56.04 -26.01 -9.49
CA ILE A 6 55.01 -25.25 -10.20
C ILE A 6 53.89 -24.94 -9.21
N ARG A 7 53.69 -23.64 -8.98
CA ARG A 7 52.69 -23.05 -8.08
C ARG A 7 51.27 -23.31 -8.56
N SER A 8 50.45 -23.73 -7.61
CA SER A 8 48.99 -23.78 -7.63
C SER A 8 48.36 -22.44 -8.02
N THR A 9 47.30 -22.48 -8.83
CA THR A 9 46.31 -21.39 -8.92
C THR A 9 44.92 -21.99 -8.94
N THR A 10 44.31 -22.09 -7.77
CA THR A 10 42.88 -22.33 -7.56
C THR A 10 42.13 -21.04 -7.91
N LEU A 11 41.38 -21.05 -9.02
CA LEU A 11 40.46 -19.97 -9.38
C LEU A 11 39.17 -20.14 -8.56
N LEU A 12 39.01 -19.30 -7.55
CA LEU A 12 37.79 -19.17 -6.76
C LEU A 12 36.77 -18.37 -7.58
N ALA A 13 35.77 -19.04 -8.15
CA ALA A 13 34.69 -18.37 -8.87
C ALA A 13 33.72 -17.72 -7.86
N LEU A 14 33.62 -16.39 -7.92
CA LEU A 14 32.74 -15.57 -7.10
C LEU A 14 31.30 -15.71 -7.64
N ALA A 15 30.47 -16.52 -6.97
CA ALA A 15 29.04 -16.57 -7.27
C ALA A 15 28.36 -15.32 -6.68
N THR A 16 27.86 -14.46 -7.56
CA THR A 16 27.15 -13.24 -7.24
C THR A 16 25.89 -13.54 -6.44
N SER A 17 25.70 -12.84 -5.34
CA SER A 17 24.49 -12.86 -4.54
C SER A 17 23.32 -12.33 -5.36
N LEU A 18 22.37 -13.21 -5.69
CA LEU A 18 21.05 -12.81 -6.16
C LEU A 18 20.37 -12.03 -5.02
N ILE A 19 20.33 -10.70 -5.13
CA ILE A 19 19.48 -9.87 -4.26
C ILE A 19 18.05 -10.11 -4.72
N ALA A 20 17.43 -11.18 -4.20
CA ALA A 20 16.00 -11.33 -4.21
C ALA A 20 15.42 -10.14 -3.43
N HIS A 21 14.82 -9.20 -4.15
CA HIS A 21 14.01 -8.15 -3.54
C HIS A 21 12.73 -8.83 -3.08
N PHE A 22 12.78 -9.48 -1.93
CA PHE A 22 11.58 -9.92 -1.23
C PHE A 22 10.78 -8.64 -0.96
N ALA A 23 9.67 -8.49 -1.69
CA ALA A 23 8.63 -7.55 -1.33
C ALA A 23 8.14 -7.97 0.05
N LEU A 24 8.75 -7.41 1.09
CA LEU A 24 8.39 -7.71 2.47
C LEU A 24 6.91 -7.35 2.62
N PRO A 25 6.08 -8.23 3.22
CA PRO A 25 4.77 -7.82 3.67
C PRO A 25 5.00 -6.64 4.60
N ALA A 26 4.48 -5.48 4.23
CA ALA A 26 4.78 -4.22 4.89
C ALA A 26 4.40 -4.33 6.36
N LYS A 27 5.39 -4.62 7.21
CA LYS A 27 5.33 -4.35 8.64
C LYS A 27 4.91 -2.90 8.80
N ALA A 28 4.21 -2.59 9.88
CA ALA A 28 3.94 -1.22 10.31
C ALA A 28 5.24 -0.41 10.15
N ASP A 29 5.29 0.34 9.05
CA ASP A 29 6.54 0.85 8.53
C ASP A 29 6.80 2.10 9.35
N SER A 30 7.86 2.11 10.15
CA SER A 30 8.22 3.27 11.00
C SER A 30 8.35 4.56 10.20
N THR A 31 8.38 4.49 8.86
CA THR A 31 8.41 5.60 7.93
C THR A 31 7.04 6.23 7.63
N ALA A 32 5.91 5.65 8.07
CA ALA A 32 4.57 6.18 7.80
C ALA A 32 3.66 6.17 9.05
N ASN A 33 2.75 7.15 9.11
CA ASN A 33 1.71 7.24 10.14
C ASN A 33 0.39 6.72 9.57
N LEU A 34 -0.28 5.84 10.31
CA LEU A 34 -1.65 5.42 9.99
C LEU A 34 -2.60 6.60 10.25
N LEU A 35 -3.35 7.00 9.23
CA LEU A 35 -4.37 8.04 9.34
C LEU A 35 -5.76 7.46 9.52
N LEU A 36 -6.06 6.38 8.81
CA LEU A 36 -7.39 5.79 8.79
C LEU A 36 -7.29 4.28 8.66
N ASN A 37 -8.08 3.57 9.46
CA ASN A 37 -8.23 2.12 9.42
C ASN A 37 -9.72 1.80 9.38
N LEU A 38 -10.17 1.25 8.25
CA LEU A 38 -11.56 0.89 8.01
C LEU A 38 -11.67 -0.61 7.79
N GLN A 39 -12.70 -1.19 8.37
CA GLN A 39 -13.23 -2.45 7.87
C GLN A 39 -14.53 -2.21 7.11
N CYS A 40 -14.57 -2.69 5.89
CA CYS A 40 -15.68 -2.54 4.97
C CYS A 40 -16.41 -3.87 4.79
N GLN A 41 -17.66 -3.76 4.37
CA GLN A 41 -18.46 -4.91 3.92
C GLN A 41 -17.73 -5.69 2.82
N GLY A 42 -18.03 -6.98 2.71
CA GLY A 42 -17.32 -7.87 1.77
C GLY A 42 -15.91 -8.27 2.23
N GLY A 43 -15.53 -7.97 3.48
CA GLY A 43 -14.26 -8.40 4.07
C GLY A 43 -13.05 -7.57 3.67
N TYR A 44 -13.25 -6.41 3.04
CA TYR A 44 -12.18 -5.47 2.71
C TYR A 44 -11.71 -4.74 3.97
N ASN A 45 -10.41 -4.76 4.24
CA ASN A 45 -9.80 -3.85 5.22
C ASN A 45 -9.04 -2.79 4.43
N VAL A 46 -9.29 -1.51 4.72
CA VAL A 46 -8.69 -0.38 4.04
C VAL A 46 -7.89 0.44 5.03
N ASN A 47 -6.66 0.78 4.68
CA ASN A 47 -5.80 1.65 5.46
C ASN A 47 -5.31 2.82 4.61
N ILE A 48 -5.39 4.01 5.19
CA ILE A 48 -4.74 5.21 4.65
C ILE A 48 -3.57 5.56 5.53
N TRP A 49 -2.40 5.70 4.92
CA TRP A 49 -1.17 6.08 5.59
C TRP A 49 -0.64 7.39 5.03
N ARG A 50 0.18 8.08 5.82
CA ARG A 50 0.96 9.23 5.38
C ARG A 50 2.42 9.00 5.66
N THR A 51 3.27 9.06 4.65
CA THR A 51 4.72 8.97 4.85
C THR A 51 5.21 10.16 5.68
N LYS A 52 6.17 9.92 6.57
CA LYS A 52 6.73 10.95 7.45
C LYS A 52 7.65 11.92 6.71
N GLN A 53 8.37 11.43 5.69
CA GLN A 53 9.35 12.22 4.93
C GLN A 53 8.70 13.11 3.88
N SER A 54 7.88 12.53 2.99
CA SER A 54 7.25 13.28 1.88
C SER A 54 5.83 13.77 2.18
N GLY A 55 5.18 13.25 3.22
CA GLY A 55 3.76 13.53 3.46
C GLY A 55 2.84 12.85 2.45
N GLU A 56 3.36 11.96 1.62
CA GLU A 56 2.63 11.22 0.60
C GLU A 56 1.56 10.34 1.25
N LEU A 57 0.36 10.36 0.67
CA LEU A 57 -0.73 9.49 1.06
C LEU A 57 -0.61 8.14 0.35
N LEU A 58 -0.70 7.08 1.14
CA LEU A 58 -0.69 5.71 0.66
C LEU A 58 -2.02 5.03 0.99
N TYR A 59 -2.52 4.25 0.05
CA TYR A 59 -3.69 3.40 0.20
C TYR A 59 -3.24 1.95 0.27
N ARG A 60 -3.79 1.19 1.21
CA ARG A 60 -3.64 -0.26 1.26
C ARG A 60 -5.01 -0.90 1.47
N SER A 61 -5.35 -1.90 0.68
CA SER A 61 -6.49 -2.76 0.96
C SER A 61 -6.14 -4.23 0.95
N THR A 62 -6.75 -5.00 1.85
CA THR A 62 -6.64 -6.45 1.91
C THR A 62 -8.03 -7.09 1.89
N SER A 63 -8.16 -8.19 1.17
CA SER A 63 -9.40 -8.97 1.08
C SER A 63 -9.11 -10.40 0.66
N SER A 64 -10.13 -11.27 0.68
CA SER A 64 -10.04 -12.62 0.09
C SER A 64 -9.77 -12.61 -1.42
N HIS A 65 -10.05 -11.51 -2.12
CA HIS A 65 -9.83 -11.36 -3.56
C HIS A 65 -8.44 -10.81 -3.91
N GLY A 66 -7.62 -10.50 -2.90
CA GLY A 66 -6.26 -10.00 -3.08
C GLY A 66 -6.01 -8.68 -2.33
N ASN A 67 -4.76 -8.22 -2.49
CA ASN A 67 -4.25 -7.02 -1.85
C ASN A 67 -3.92 -5.96 -2.89
N LEU A 68 -4.13 -4.69 -2.54
CA LEU A 68 -3.80 -3.55 -3.37
C LEU A 68 -3.05 -2.51 -2.54
N SER A 69 -1.97 -1.96 -3.08
CA SER A 69 -1.23 -0.85 -2.49
C SER A 69 -1.04 0.23 -3.54
N LEU A 70 -1.44 1.46 -3.24
CA LEU A 70 -1.31 2.61 -4.12
C LEU A 70 -0.62 3.75 -3.38
N GLY A 71 0.14 4.55 -4.10
CA GLY A 71 0.75 5.78 -3.60
C GLY A 71 0.05 7.02 -4.15
N THR A 72 0.63 8.17 -3.83
CA THR A 72 0.36 9.45 -4.51
C THR A 72 -1.09 9.90 -4.43
N GLY A 73 -1.75 9.55 -3.32
CA GLY A 73 -3.14 9.94 -3.08
C GLY A 73 -3.29 11.42 -2.75
N THR A 74 -4.53 11.89 -2.83
CA THR A 74 -4.91 13.25 -2.38
C THR A 74 -5.94 13.15 -1.25
N SER A 75 -6.05 14.21 -0.44
CA SER A 75 -7.09 14.31 0.58
C SER A 75 -7.83 15.64 0.45
N GLN A 76 -9.16 15.60 0.55
CA GLN A 76 -10.01 16.78 0.51
C GLN A 76 -10.99 16.73 1.70
N ALA A 77 -11.20 17.86 2.36
CA ALA A 77 -12.29 18.01 3.33
C ALA A 77 -13.54 18.51 2.60
N THR A 78 -14.70 17.92 2.89
CA THR A 78 -15.99 18.30 2.31
C THR A 78 -17.09 18.03 3.32
N GLU A 79 -18.00 18.98 3.52
CA GLU A 79 -19.21 18.81 4.34
C GLU A 79 -18.97 18.14 5.72
N GLY A 80 -17.85 18.46 6.38
CA GLY A 80 -17.51 17.91 7.70
C GLY A 80 -16.91 16.50 7.70
N VAL A 81 -16.68 15.91 6.54
CA VAL A 81 -15.94 14.64 6.37
C VAL A 81 -14.67 14.85 5.54
N ARG A 82 -13.80 13.84 5.52
CA ARG A 82 -12.59 13.82 4.69
C ARG A 82 -12.68 12.70 3.68
N VAL A 83 -12.31 12.98 2.43
CA VAL A 83 -12.20 11.98 1.38
C VAL A 83 -10.74 11.85 0.94
N TYR A 84 -10.26 10.62 0.85
CA TYR A 84 -8.95 10.27 0.30
C TYR A 84 -9.13 9.62 -1.07
N LYS A 85 -8.42 10.12 -2.09
CA LYS A 85 -8.59 9.66 -3.48
C LYS A 85 -7.28 9.11 -4.03
N PHE A 86 -7.35 7.95 -4.66
CA PHE A 86 -6.23 7.24 -5.26
C PHE A 86 -6.59 6.76 -6.66
N GLN A 87 -5.61 6.75 -7.57
CA GLN A 87 -5.79 6.35 -8.97
C GLN A 87 -4.98 5.09 -9.26
N ASN A 88 -5.54 4.17 -10.05
CA ASN A 88 -4.81 3.07 -10.67
C ASN A 88 -5.31 2.85 -12.10
N GLY A 89 -4.59 3.34 -13.09
CA GLY A 89 -5.04 3.33 -14.48
C GLY A 89 -6.38 4.05 -14.62
N ASN A 90 -7.40 3.35 -15.11
CA ASN A 90 -8.76 3.89 -15.25
C ASN A 90 -9.66 3.67 -14.02
N TYR A 91 -9.11 3.11 -12.94
CA TYR A 91 -9.81 2.95 -11.67
C TYR A 91 -9.49 4.10 -10.71
N GLN A 92 -10.47 4.44 -9.88
CA GLN A 92 -10.29 5.37 -8.75
C GLN A 92 -10.83 4.75 -7.48
N TYR A 93 -10.15 5.01 -6.36
CA TYR A 93 -10.52 4.52 -5.04
C TYR A 93 -10.72 5.73 -4.15
N TRP A 94 -11.96 5.95 -3.74
CA TRP A 94 -12.35 7.07 -2.89
C TRP A 94 -12.72 6.50 -1.53
N VAL A 95 -12.01 6.94 -0.50
CA VAL A 95 -12.20 6.48 0.87
C VAL A 95 -12.71 7.64 1.71
N TRP A 96 -13.96 7.51 2.15
CA TRP A 96 -14.66 8.49 2.97
C TRP A 96 -14.45 8.17 4.44
N ASP A 97 -13.89 9.14 5.15
CA ASP A 97 -13.57 9.14 6.57
C ASP A 97 -14.68 9.86 7.32
N GLY A 98 -15.70 9.10 7.75
CA GLY A 98 -16.94 9.63 8.31
C GLY A 98 -18.09 9.67 7.30
N THR A 99 -19.29 9.83 7.85
CA THR A 99 -20.50 10.30 7.15
C THR A 99 -21.01 11.58 7.84
N LEU A 100 -22.02 12.23 7.27
CA LEU A 100 -22.68 13.38 7.92
C LEU A 100 -23.26 12.99 9.30
N ASP A 101 -23.76 11.76 9.42
CA ASP A 101 -24.44 11.27 10.62
C ASP A 101 -23.49 10.61 11.63
N SER A 102 -22.30 10.15 11.20
CA SER A 102 -21.42 9.34 12.04
C SER A 102 -19.95 9.45 11.64
N GLN A 103 -19.13 9.96 12.56
CA GLN A 103 -17.68 9.99 12.41
C GLN A 103 -17.04 8.60 12.55
N GLN A 104 -17.74 7.60 13.09
CA GLN A 104 -17.22 6.22 13.20
C GLN A 104 -17.45 5.40 11.92
N SER A 105 -18.32 5.88 11.05
CA SER A 105 -18.64 5.25 9.77
C SER A 105 -17.68 5.71 8.67
N GLY A 106 -17.70 5.03 7.54
CA GLY A 106 -16.96 5.41 6.35
C GLY A 106 -17.51 4.71 5.13
N THR A 107 -16.94 5.00 3.97
CA THR A 107 -17.35 4.36 2.71
C THR A 107 -16.14 4.20 1.80
N LEU A 108 -16.01 3.02 1.18
CA LEU A 108 -15.10 2.80 0.07
C LEU A 108 -15.91 2.82 -1.22
N GLU A 109 -15.58 3.74 -2.12
CA GLU A 109 -16.11 3.79 -3.47
C GLU A 109 -15.02 3.45 -4.47
N VAL A 110 -15.36 2.58 -5.42
CA VAL A 110 -14.48 2.19 -6.51
C VAL A 110 -15.13 2.62 -7.81
N TYR A 111 -14.44 3.48 -8.54
CA TYR A 111 -14.84 3.97 -9.84
C TYR A 111 -14.03 3.29 -10.94
N LYS A 112 -14.62 3.16 -12.13
CA LYS A 112 -13.94 2.80 -13.37
C LYS A 112 -14.47 3.70 -14.48
N ASN A 113 -13.57 4.36 -15.20
CA ASN A 113 -13.95 5.33 -16.24
C ASN A 113 -14.95 6.40 -15.71
N ASN A 114 -14.75 6.89 -14.48
CA ASN A 114 -15.60 7.86 -13.78
C ASN A 114 -17.02 7.39 -13.43
N ALA A 115 -17.36 6.11 -13.65
CA ALA A 115 -18.61 5.52 -13.19
C ALA A 115 -18.37 4.68 -11.93
N ILE A 116 -19.24 4.81 -10.93
CA ILE A 116 -19.18 3.97 -9.73
C ILE A 116 -19.40 2.50 -10.14
N GLN A 117 -18.51 1.63 -9.70
CA GLN A 117 -18.61 0.18 -9.91
C GLN A 117 -19.04 -0.52 -8.63
N GLN A 118 -18.48 -0.10 -7.50
CA GLN A 118 -18.72 -0.70 -6.21
C GLN A 118 -18.73 0.39 -5.14
N GLN A 119 -19.57 0.20 -4.13
CA GLN A 119 -19.63 1.00 -2.93
C GLN A 119 -19.75 0.04 -1.75
N TYR A 120 -18.89 0.22 -0.75
CA TYR A 120 -18.89 -0.59 0.46
C TYR A 120 -19.02 0.32 1.67
N ALA A 121 -20.03 0.04 2.51
CA ALA A 121 -20.10 0.67 3.82
C ALA A 121 -18.96 0.16 4.70
N CYS A 122 -18.37 1.05 5.49
CA CYS A 122 -17.24 0.74 6.35
C CYS A 122 -17.42 1.29 7.77
N THR A 123 -16.66 0.72 8.70
CA THR A 123 -16.57 1.17 10.09
C THR A 123 -15.10 1.33 10.48
N LYS A 124 -14.79 2.39 11.22
CA LYS A 124 -13.46 2.60 11.79
C LYS A 124 -13.11 1.53 12.82
N ARG A 125 -11.83 1.16 12.83
CA ARG A 125 -11.23 0.19 13.75
C ARG A 125 -10.06 0.79 14.50
#